data_AF-A0A7J5U6P5-F1
#
_entry.id   AF-A0A7J5U6P5-F1
#
_cell.length_a   1.000
_cell.length_b   1.000
_cell.length_c   1.000
_cell.angle_alpha   90.00
_cell.angle_beta   90.00
_cell.angle_gamma   90.00
#
_symmetry.space_group_name_H-M   'P 1'
#
loop_
_entity.id
_entity.type
_entity.pdbx_description
1 polymer ?
#
loop_
_entity_poly.entity_id
_entity_poly.type
_entity_poly.pdbx_seq_one_letter_code
_entity_poly.pdbx_strand_id
1 'polypeptide(L)'
;MLLGSTALWLTTFGSTHAQGRYVVGMVFDQANQIGVNQVTVTNKRTLQRVRTNTAGRFFITALPGDSLIATSQTHARAGIRWDGSDKPVITVNKLPYVVDRSYDLAEVTVKAKRYEEVKREIQQLLAEPVASRTVTGEQAFDRLADGAGVTLLYEMFSKEAKGRRKAAVLAQEYRRQKLANERMRLLVDQATDLKGSEVDQFIDFCDFADDDVLQATDYDLIRAIQTRHKLFRSGRRSLRLSPDPEQK
;
A
#
# COMPACT_ATOMS: atom_id res chain seq x y z
N MET A 1 55.40 30.30 65.22
CA MET A 1 54.56 31.43 64.75
C MET A 1 54.74 31.57 63.25
N LEU A 2 53.67 31.95 62.54
CA LEU A 2 53.50 32.16 61.09
C LEU A 2 53.08 30.91 60.27
N LEU A 3 51.79 30.62 60.35
CA LEU A 3 51.04 29.88 59.32
C LEU A 3 50.70 30.86 58.17
N GLY A 4 51.18 30.59 56.97
CA GLY A 4 50.80 31.30 55.74
C GLY A 4 49.51 30.71 55.18
N SER A 5 48.45 31.52 55.12
CA SER A 5 47.14 31.15 54.59
C SER A 5 47.09 31.41 53.08
N THR A 6 46.89 30.35 52.29
CA THR A 6 46.65 30.41 50.85
C THR A 6 45.16 30.59 50.57
N ALA A 7 44.78 31.74 50.01
CA ALA A 7 43.42 32.02 49.60
C ALA A 7 43.14 31.44 48.20
N LEU A 8 42.32 30.39 48.13
CA LEU A 8 41.84 29.77 46.90
C LEU A 8 40.59 30.54 46.42
N TRP A 9 40.70 31.29 45.33
CA TRP A 9 39.57 31.97 44.69
C TRP A 9 38.76 30.97 43.87
N LEU A 10 37.59 30.58 44.37
CA LEU A 10 36.60 29.80 43.62
C LEU A 10 35.80 30.73 42.69
N THR A 11 36.15 30.75 41.41
CA THR A 11 35.31 31.38 40.38
C THR A 11 34.10 30.50 40.11
N THR A 12 32.94 30.89 40.64
CA THR A 12 31.65 30.29 40.31
C THR A 12 31.22 30.73 38.91
N PHE A 13 31.27 29.83 37.94
CA PHE A 13 30.60 30.02 36.66
C PHE A 13 29.10 29.84 36.86
N GLY A 14 28.38 30.95 37.07
CA GLY A 14 26.93 30.96 37.05
C GLY A 14 26.43 30.70 35.63
N SER A 15 25.85 29.53 35.39
CA SER A 15 25.05 29.27 34.19
C SER A 15 23.75 30.07 34.29
N THR A 16 23.71 31.24 33.66
CA THR A 16 22.47 31.99 33.46
C THR A 16 21.57 31.22 32.51
N HIS A 17 20.66 30.41 33.05
CA HIS A 17 19.53 29.90 32.28
C HIS A 17 18.59 31.07 32.00
N ALA A 18 18.68 31.63 30.79
CA ALA A 18 17.75 32.64 30.32
C ALA A 18 16.32 32.04 30.33
N GLN A 19 15.45 32.59 31.18
CA GLN A 19 14.04 32.25 31.21
C GLN A 19 13.42 32.70 29.88
N GLY A 20 12.75 31.79 29.18
CA GLY A 20 12.14 32.09 27.88
C GLY A 20 11.18 33.29 28.00
N ARG A 21 11.31 34.26 27.09
CA ARG A 21 10.46 35.46 27.07
C ARG A 21 9.18 35.15 26.28
N TYR A 22 8.06 35.73 26.71
CA TYR A 22 6.83 35.70 25.94
C TYR A 22 6.97 36.62 24.72
N VAL A 23 6.68 36.06 23.55
CA VAL A 23 6.81 36.73 22.27
C VAL A 23 5.45 36.79 21.58
N VAL A 24 5.05 38.01 21.20
CA VAL A 24 3.82 38.26 20.44
C VAL A 24 4.20 38.60 19.01
N GLY A 25 4.01 37.65 18.11
CA GLY A 25 4.35 37.81 16.70
C GLY A 25 3.13 37.83 15.79
N MET A 26 3.36 38.13 14.52
CA MET A 26 2.33 38.08 13.48
C MET A 26 2.80 37.34 12.24
N VAL A 27 1.88 36.63 11.59
CA VAL A 27 2.10 35.95 10.31
C VAL A 27 1.27 36.63 9.23
N PHE A 28 1.92 37.10 8.16
CA PHE A 28 1.25 37.74 7.02
C PHE A 28 1.51 36.99 5.72
N ASP A 29 0.53 37.04 4.82
CA ASP A 29 0.71 36.64 3.42
C ASP A 29 1.53 37.70 2.68
N GLN A 30 2.61 37.30 2.01
CA GLN A 30 3.47 38.22 1.24
C GLN A 30 2.69 38.97 0.16
N ALA A 31 1.72 38.29 -0.48
CA ALA A 31 1.01 38.84 -1.64
C ALA A 31 0.01 39.93 -1.24
N ASN A 32 -0.72 39.73 -0.15
CA ASN A 32 -1.83 40.60 0.24
C ASN A 32 -1.54 41.43 1.50
N GLN A 33 -0.45 41.15 2.21
CA GLN A 33 -0.10 41.78 3.51
C GLN A 33 -1.22 41.63 4.57
N ILE A 34 -2.06 40.60 4.44
CA ILE A 34 -3.15 40.27 5.36
C ILE A 34 -2.69 39.18 6.34
N GLY A 35 -3.11 39.30 7.60
CA GLY A 35 -2.79 38.32 8.64
C GLY A 35 -3.40 36.95 8.34
N VAL A 36 -2.60 35.89 8.46
CA VAL A 36 -3.02 34.53 8.08
C VAL A 36 -3.50 33.76 9.30
N ASN A 37 -4.77 33.35 9.28
CA ASN A 37 -5.40 32.56 10.34
C ASN A 37 -4.96 31.08 10.31
N GLN A 38 -5.05 30.39 11.45
CA GLN A 38 -4.81 28.96 11.63
C GLN A 38 -3.41 28.46 11.22
N VAL A 39 -2.42 29.35 11.15
CA VAL A 39 -1.02 28.97 10.92
C VAL A 39 -0.45 28.41 12.21
N THR A 40 0.21 27.26 12.13
CA THR A 40 0.91 26.68 13.27
C THR A 40 2.34 27.20 13.30
N VAL A 41 2.69 27.93 14.36
CA VAL A 41 4.05 28.41 14.62
C VAL A 41 4.72 27.47 15.60
N THR A 42 5.88 26.93 15.21
CA THR A 42 6.66 25.98 16.00
C THR A 42 8.02 26.57 16.35
N ASN A 43 8.39 26.58 17.63
CA ASN A 43 9.77 26.84 18.03
C ASN A 43 10.59 25.56 17.86
N LYS A 44 11.64 25.60 17.03
CA LYS A 44 12.47 24.40 16.73
C LYS A 44 13.22 23.87 17.97
N ARG A 45 13.58 24.72 18.93
CA ARG A 45 14.36 24.33 20.11
C ARG A 45 13.48 23.65 21.16
N THR A 46 12.33 24.24 21.48
CA THR A 46 11.43 23.73 22.53
C THR A 46 10.34 22.80 22.00
N LEU A 47 10.18 22.72 20.67
CA LEU A 47 9.08 22.04 19.98
C LEU A 47 7.68 22.55 20.34
N GLN A 48 7.59 23.68 21.05
CA GLN A 48 6.32 24.31 21.39
C GLN A 48 5.62 24.75 20.11
N ARG A 49 4.32 24.46 20.02
CA ARG A 49 3.45 24.79 18.89
C ARG A 49 2.29 25.65 19.33
N VAL A 50 2.03 26.71 18.59
CA VAL A 50 0.91 27.62 18.82
C VAL A 50 0.23 27.94 17.50
N ARG A 51 -1.04 28.30 17.54
CA ARG A 51 -1.81 28.65 16.34
C ARG A 51 -2.08 30.15 16.29
N THR A 52 -2.07 30.72 15.09
CA THR A 52 -2.46 32.12 14.89
C THR A 52 -3.97 32.31 15.01
N ASN A 53 -4.38 33.49 15.48
CA ASN A 53 -5.78 33.91 15.51
C ASN A 53 -6.26 34.45 14.15
N THR A 54 -7.51 34.93 14.09
CA THR A 54 -8.12 35.52 12.88
C THR A 54 -7.36 36.70 12.31
N ALA A 55 -6.59 37.42 13.13
CA ALA A 55 -5.73 38.54 12.72
C ALA A 55 -4.28 38.12 12.41
N GLY A 56 -3.96 36.82 12.41
CA GLY A 56 -2.61 36.30 12.16
C GLY A 56 -1.63 36.43 13.33
N ARG A 57 -2.09 36.80 14.53
CA ARG A 57 -1.23 36.96 15.73
C ARG A 57 -1.04 35.63 16.44
N PHE A 58 0.16 35.40 16.96
CA PHE A 58 0.50 34.23 17.78
C PHE A 58 1.25 34.64 19.04
N PHE A 59 1.21 33.76 20.04
CA PHE A 59 1.85 33.93 21.34
C PHE A 59 2.72 32.71 21.61
N ILE A 60 4.04 32.85 21.70
CA ILE A 60 4.95 31.71 21.94
C ILE A 60 6.08 32.12 22.89
N THR A 61 6.62 31.15 23.64
CA THR A 61 7.80 31.38 24.49
C THR A 61 9.05 31.05 23.69
N ALA A 62 9.96 32.03 23.54
CA ALA A 62 11.19 31.87 22.78
C ALA A 62 12.36 32.61 23.44
N LEU A 63 13.58 32.26 23.05
CA LEU A 63 14.79 33.01 23.38
C LEU A 63 15.37 33.64 22.10
N PRO A 64 16.04 34.81 22.20
CA PRO A 64 16.78 35.36 21.06
C PRO A 64 17.73 34.32 20.47
N GLY A 65 17.68 34.12 19.16
CA GLY A 65 18.37 33.07 18.43
C GLY A 65 17.53 31.83 18.12
N ASP A 66 16.33 31.68 18.70
CA ASP A 66 15.44 30.56 18.40
C ASP A 66 14.86 30.66 16.97
N SER A 67 14.67 29.51 16.33
CA SER A 67 14.01 29.43 15.01
C SER A 67 12.52 29.19 15.17
N LEU A 68 11.72 30.16 14.71
CA LEU A 68 10.27 30.07 14.66
C LEU A 68 9.85 29.68 13.24
N ILE A 69 9.09 28.59 13.11
CA ILE A 69 8.69 28.02 11.83
C ILE A 69 7.17 28.05 11.75
N ALA A 70 6.65 28.76 10.75
CA ALA A 70 5.25 28.80 10.39
C ALA A 70 4.91 27.71 9.36
N THR A 71 3.88 26.92 9.65
CA THR A 71 3.35 25.87 8.76
C THR A 71 1.84 25.98 8.66
N SER A 72 1.30 25.88 7.46
CA SER A 72 -0.13 25.89 7.17
C SER A 72 -0.44 24.93 6.00
N GLN A 73 -1.71 24.56 5.83
CA GLN A 73 -2.17 23.80 4.66
C GLN A 73 -2.25 24.68 3.41
N THR A 74 -2.46 25.99 3.58
CA THR A 74 -2.74 26.93 2.50
C THR A 74 -1.55 27.80 2.11
N HIS A 75 -0.48 27.78 2.91
CA HIS A 75 0.70 28.63 2.72
C HIS A 75 1.98 27.83 2.88
N ALA A 76 3.02 28.22 2.14
CA ALA A 76 4.32 27.60 2.15
C ALA A 76 4.96 27.73 3.53
N ARG A 77 5.75 26.73 3.89
CA ARG A 77 6.52 26.75 5.13
C ARG A 77 7.52 27.89 5.08
N ALA A 78 7.44 28.79 6.05
CA ALA A 78 8.38 29.89 6.24
C ALA A 78 8.87 29.91 7.68
N GLY A 79 10.01 30.52 7.93
CA GLY A 79 10.51 30.66 9.29
C GLY A 79 11.52 31.78 9.40
N ILE A 80 11.66 32.28 10.62
CA ILE A 80 12.62 33.32 10.97
C ILE A 80 13.49 32.84 12.12
N ARG A 81 14.71 33.35 12.18
CA ARG A 81 15.51 33.30 13.41
C ARG A 81 15.16 34.55 14.21
N TRP A 82 14.57 34.37 15.38
CA TRP A 82 14.14 35.49 16.20
C TRP A 82 15.37 36.20 16.78
N ASP A 83 15.44 37.52 16.62
CA ASP A 83 16.55 38.38 17.04
C ASP A 83 16.33 39.03 18.41
N GLY A 84 15.19 38.77 19.06
CA GLY A 84 14.80 39.43 20.30
C GLY A 84 13.91 40.65 20.13
N SER A 85 13.48 40.97 18.89
CA SER A 85 12.52 42.04 18.61
C SER A 85 11.18 41.83 19.32
N ASP A 86 10.54 42.92 19.75
CA ASP A 86 9.25 42.88 20.47
C ASP A 86 8.07 42.42 19.60
N LYS A 87 8.18 42.52 18.27
CA LYS A 87 7.11 42.19 17.31
C LYS A 87 7.67 41.42 16.10
N PRO A 88 8.02 40.14 16.25
CA PRO A 88 8.50 39.36 15.11
C PRO A 88 7.40 39.15 14.07
N VAL A 89 7.79 39.31 12.81
CA VAL A 89 6.92 39.12 11.66
C VAL A 89 7.41 37.93 10.84
N ILE A 90 6.52 36.98 10.55
CA ILE A 90 6.79 35.86 9.65
C ILE A 90 5.96 36.08 8.37
N THR A 91 6.65 36.24 7.26
CA THR A 91 6.00 36.32 5.95
C THR A 91 5.88 34.93 5.35
N VAL A 92 4.67 34.53 4.99
CA VAL A 92 4.37 33.26 4.32
C VAL A 92 3.84 33.54 2.92
N ASN A 93 4.12 32.63 1.99
CA ASN A 93 3.60 32.72 0.62
C ASN A 93 2.41 31.78 0.49
N LYS A 94 1.29 32.26 -0.07
CA LYS A 94 0.15 31.40 -0.39
C LYS A 94 0.60 30.27 -1.32
N LEU A 95 0.29 29.03 -0.96
CA LEU A 95 0.54 27.90 -1.85
C LEU A 95 -0.36 28.07 -3.07
N PRO A 96 0.16 27.80 -4.29
CA PRO A 96 -0.72 27.68 -5.44
C PRO A 96 -1.79 26.66 -5.06
N TYR A 97 -3.06 27.01 -5.31
CA TYR A 97 -4.17 26.10 -5.13
C TYR A 97 -3.79 24.82 -5.87
N VAL A 98 -3.51 23.74 -5.15
CA VAL A 98 -3.24 22.45 -5.77
C VAL A 98 -4.60 22.01 -6.28
N VAL A 99 -4.93 22.44 -7.49
CA VAL A 99 -5.93 21.78 -8.31
C VAL A 99 -5.50 20.32 -8.30
N ASP A 100 -6.43 19.50 -7.83
CA ASP A 100 -6.42 18.05 -7.75
C ASP A 100 -5.23 17.41 -8.47
N ARG A 101 -4.47 16.55 -7.77
CA ARG A 101 -3.53 15.67 -8.47
C ARG A 101 -4.36 14.66 -9.26
N SER A 102 -4.87 15.07 -10.41
CA SER A 102 -5.37 14.17 -11.44
C SER A 102 -4.17 13.40 -11.95
N TYR A 103 -3.96 12.21 -11.41
CA TYR A 103 -3.08 11.25 -12.05
C TYR A 103 -3.85 10.75 -13.27
N ASP A 104 -3.51 11.26 -14.44
CA ASP A 104 -3.96 10.67 -15.69
C ASP A 104 -3.31 9.29 -15.77
N LEU A 105 -4.11 8.26 -15.50
CA LEU A 105 -3.69 6.87 -15.62
C LEU A 105 -3.31 6.63 -17.09
N ALA A 106 -2.15 6.03 -17.31
CA ALA A 106 -1.72 5.67 -18.66
C ALA A 106 -2.77 4.77 -19.31
N GLU A 107 -3.13 5.07 -20.56
CA GLU A 107 -4.03 4.23 -21.34
C GLU A 107 -3.39 2.83 -21.51
N VAL A 108 -4.08 1.80 -21.02
CA VAL A 108 -3.63 0.41 -21.14
C VAL A 108 -4.31 -0.21 -22.35
N THR A 109 -3.53 -0.52 -23.39
CA THR A 109 -4.05 -1.29 -24.54
C THR A 109 -4.25 -2.76 -24.14
N VAL A 110 -5.50 -3.17 -23.95
CA VAL A 110 -5.85 -4.58 -23.70
C VAL A 110 -5.83 -5.34 -25.02
N LYS A 111 -4.77 -6.11 -25.29
CA LYS A 111 -4.73 -7.05 -26.41
C LYS A 111 -5.19 -8.43 -25.96
N ALA A 112 -6.15 -9.01 -26.66
CA ALA A 112 -6.51 -10.40 -26.46
C ALA A 112 -5.33 -11.31 -26.84
N LYS A 113 -5.00 -12.27 -25.97
CA LYS A 113 -4.00 -13.30 -26.27
C LYS A 113 -4.50 -14.24 -27.36
N ARG A 114 -3.58 -14.80 -28.15
CA ARG A 114 -3.93 -15.85 -29.13
C ARG A 114 -4.13 -17.18 -28.40
N TYR A 115 -5.06 -18.00 -28.89
CA TYR A 115 -5.36 -19.32 -28.32
C TYR A 115 -4.13 -20.24 -28.16
N GLU A 116 -3.26 -20.27 -29.17
CA GLU A 116 -2.01 -21.06 -29.12
C GLU A 116 -1.07 -20.64 -27.98
N GLU A 117 -1.05 -19.35 -27.64
CA GLU A 117 -0.23 -18.83 -26.54
C GLU A 117 -0.80 -19.30 -25.19
N VAL A 118 -2.11 -19.17 -25.01
CA VAL A 118 -2.83 -19.67 -23.82
C VAL A 118 -2.62 -21.17 -23.66
N LYS A 119 -2.71 -21.95 -24.74
CA LYS A 119 -2.49 -23.40 -24.71
C LYS A 119 -1.08 -23.77 -24.26
N ARG A 120 -0.06 -23.04 -24.72
CA ARG A 120 1.33 -23.22 -24.29
C ARG A 120 1.52 -22.88 -22.81
N GLU A 121 0.95 -21.75 -22.35
CA GLU A 121 1.00 -21.36 -20.94
C GLU A 121 0.34 -22.40 -20.03
N ILE A 122 -0.77 -22.99 -20.46
CA ILE A 122 -1.44 -24.09 -19.72
C ILE A 122 -0.56 -25.32 -19.65
N GLN A 123 0.05 -25.73 -20.76
CA GLN A 123 0.97 -26.88 -20.76
C GLN A 123 2.16 -26.67 -19.82
N GLN A 124 2.73 -25.47 -19.80
CA GLN A 124 3.81 -25.10 -18.88
C GLN A 124 3.32 -25.18 -17.43
N LEU A 125 2.16 -24.57 -17.12
CA LEU A 125 1.58 -24.58 -15.78
C LEU A 125 1.26 -25.99 -15.28
N LEU A 126 0.81 -26.89 -16.15
CA LEU A 126 0.51 -28.29 -15.81
C LEU A 126 1.78 -29.13 -15.62
N ALA A 127 2.90 -28.75 -16.24
CA ALA A 127 4.19 -29.38 -16.04
C ALA A 127 4.91 -28.91 -14.76
N GLU A 128 4.54 -27.75 -14.22
CA GLU A 128 5.06 -27.23 -12.96
C GLU A 128 4.59 -28.08 -11.76
N PRO A 129 5.45 -28.28 -10.74
CA PRO A 129 5.03 -28.96 -9.52
C PRO A 129 3.91 -28.19 -8.80
N VAL A 130 2.97 -28.91 -8.22
CA VAL A 130 1.89 -28.31 -7.43
C VAL A 130 2.47 -27.76 -6.13
N ALA A 131 2.31 -26.46 -5.92
CA ALA A 131 2.71 -25.79 -4.70
C ALA A 131 1.90 -26.36 -3.52
N SER A 132 2.61 -26.68 -2.44
CA SER A 132 2.00 -27.20 -1.22
C SER A 132 2.17 -26.23 -0.05
N ARG A 133 1.20 -26.28 0.86
CA ARG A 133 1.26 -25.53 2.14
C ARG A 133 2.23 -26.17 3.12
N THR A 134 2.51 -27.46 2.96
CA THR A 134 3.41 -28.28 3.77
C THR A 134 4.64 -28.67 2.96
N VAL A 135 5.75 -28.97 3.65
CA VAL A 135 6.90 -29.62 3.00
C VAL A 135 6.46 -31.04 2.65
N THR A 136 6.59 -31.44 1.39
CA THR A 136 6.25 -32.82 0.98
C THR A 136 7.29 -33.79 1.51
N GLY A 137 6.92 -35.07 1.68
CA GLY A 137 7.84 -36.10 2.17
C GLY A 137 9.09 -36.24 1.30
N GLU A 138 8.92 -36.13 -0.03
CA GLU A 138 10.01 -36.14 -1.02
C GLU A 138 10.95 -34.95 -0.82
N GLN A 139 10.42 -33.72 -0.74
CA GLN A 139 11.23 -32.53 -0.47
C GLN A 139 11.96 -32.61 0.86
N ALA A 140 11.33 -33.17 1.89
CA ALA A 140 11.96 -33.37 3.19
C ALA A 140 13.11 -34.39 3.11
N PHE A 141 12.91 -35.49 2.38
CA PHE A 141 13.92 -36.51 2.16
C PHE A 141 15.12 -35.97 1.38
N ASP A 142 14.88 -35.27 0.27
CA ASP A 142 15.93 -34.69 -0.58
C ASP A 142 16.81 -33.72 0.23
N ARG A 143 16.19 -32.85 1.03
CA ARG A 143 16.92 -31.91 1.89
C ARG A 143 17.74 -32.58 2.97
N LEU A 144 17.30 -33.74 3.47
CA LEU A 144 18.07 -34.54 4.43
C LEU A 144 19.24 -35.25 3.74
N ALA A 145 19.02 -35.80 2.55
CA ALA A 145 20.06 -36.44 1.74
C ALA A 145 21.18 -35.45 1.38
N ASP A 146 20.84 -34.20 1.11
CA ASP A 146 21.79 -33.11 0.83
C ASP A 146 22.49 -32.54 2.08
N GLY A 147 22.24 -33.09 3.27
CA GLY A 147 22.81 -32.62 4.53
C GLY A 147 22.21 -31.30 5.05
N ALA A 148 21.12 -30.82 4.46
CA ALA A 148 20.47 -29.54 4.78
C ALA A 148 19.38 -29.67 5.87
N GLY A 149 19.63 -30.48 6.91
CA GLY A 149 18.64 -30.75 7.97
C GLY A 149 18.18 -29.52 8.75
N VAL A 150 19.07 -28.54 9.00
CA VAL A 150 18.71 -27.27 9.66
C VAL A 150 17.78 -26.43 8.79
N THR A 151 18.04 -26.39 7.48
CA THR A 151 17.18 -25.71 6.50
C THR A 151 15.79 -26.33 6.46
N LEU A 152 15.70 -27.66 6.51
CA LEU A 152 14.42 -28.36 6.59
C LEU A 152 13.62 -27.96 7.84
N LEU A 153 14.27 -27.90 9.01
CA LEU A 153 13.62 -27.45 10.26
C LEU A 153 13.13 -26.00 10.15
N TYR A 154 13.96 -25.11 9.61
CA TYR A 154 13.55 -23.73 9.34
C TYR A 154 12.31 -23.69 8.44
N GLU A 155 12.31 -24.45 7.35
CA GLU A 155 11.18 -24.46 6.44
C GLU A 155 9.90 -25.04 7.05
N MET A 156 10.00 -26.07 7.87
CA MET A 156 8.82 -26.67 8.51
C MET A 156 8.21 -25.74 9.57
N PHE A 157 9.03 -25.06 10.37
CA PHE A 157 8.55 -24.36 11.57
C PHE A 157 8.51 -22.83 11.45
N SER A 158 9.33 -22.22 10.59
CA SER A 158 9.39 -20.76 10.45
C SER A 158 8.06 -20.18 9.96
N LYS A 159 7.61 -19.10 10.62
CA LYS A 159 6.43 -18.33 10.20
C LYS A 159 6.64 -17.72 8.81
N GLU A 160 7.84 -17.28 8.51
CA GLU A 160 8.19 -16.71 7.21
C GLU A 160 8.13 -17.77 6.11
N ALA A 161 8.72 -18.95 6.34
CA ALA A 161 8.67 -20.05 5.38
C ALA A 161 7.23 -20.52 5.10
N LYS A 162 6.40 -20.62 6.14
CA LYS A 162 4.96 -20.90 6.01
C LYS A 162 4.23 -19.81 5.22
N GLY A 163 4.56 -18.54 5.46
CA GLY A 163 4.02 -17.40 4.72
C GLY A 163 4.37 -17.46 3.23
N ARG A 164 5.64 -17.73 2.90
CA ARG A 164 6.11 -17.88 1.52
C ARG A 164 5.41 -19.04 0.79
N ARG A 165 5.27 -20.21 1.44
CA ARG A 165 4.52 -21.34 0.86
C ARG A 165 3.06 -21.00 0.60
N LYS A 166 2.39 -20.38 1.57
CA LYS A 166 0.99 -19.93 1.40
C LYS A 166 0.87 -18.95 0.23
N ALA A 167 1.81 -18.01 0.10
CA ALA A 167 1.83 -17.09 -1.02
C ALA A 167 2.05 -17.80 -2.37
N ALA A 168 2.94 -18.79 -2.41
CA ALA A 168 3.18 -19.58 -3.62
C ALA A 168 1.94 -20.38 -4.05
N VAL A 169 1.24 -21.01 -3.09
CA VAL A 169 -0.04 -21.72 -3.34
C VAL A 169 -1.08 -20.76 -3.92
N LEU A 170 -1.32 -19.63 -3.26
CA LEU A 170 -2.28 -18.63 -3.72
C LEU A 170 -1.92 -18.06 -5.10
N ALA A 171 -0.63 -17.84 -5.37
CA ALA A 171 -0.16 -17.36 -6.66
C ALA A 171 -0.40 -18.39 -7.77
N GLN A 172 -0.21 -19.69 -7.48
CA GLN A 172 -0.47 -20.75 -8.45
C GLN A 172 -1.96 -20.96 -8.68
N GLU A 173 -2.79 -20.95 -7.63
CA GLU A 173 -4.26 -20.99 -7.72
C GLU A 173 -4.77 -19.82 -8.58
N TYR A 174 -4.28 -18.60 -8.31
CA TYR A 174 -4.64 -17.43 -9.10
C TYR A 174 -4.25 -17.56 -10.58
N ARG A 175 -3.05 -18.10 -10.87
CA ARG A 175 -2.62 -18.36 -12.26
C ARG A 175 -3.50 -19.41 -12.94
N ARG A 176 -3.85 -20.49 -12.24
CA ARG A 176 -4.76 -21.54 -12.75
C ARG A 176 -6.11 -20.94 -13.12
N GLN A 177 -6.73 -20.22 -12.19
CA GLN A 177 -8.01 -19.55 -12.41
C GLN A 177 -7.96 -18.56 -13.58
N LYS A 178 -6.88 -17.78 -13.67
CA LYS A 178 -6.70 -16.82 -14.77
C LYS A 178 -6.63 -17.53 -16.12
N LEU A 179 -5.81 -18.58 -16.25
CA LEU A 179 -5.66 -19.32 -17.50
C LEU A 179 -6.91 -20.11 -17.87
N ALA A 180 -7.61 -20.69 -16.88
CA ALA A 180 -8.89 -21.37 -17.09
C ALA A 180 -9.93 -20.40 -17.67
N ASN A 181 -10.05 -19.21 -17.08
CA ASN A 181 -10.94 -18.16 -17.58
C ASN A 181 -10.55 -17.66 -18.99
N GLU A 182 -9.25 -17.47 -19.25
CA GLU A 182 -8.75 -17.07 -20.59
C GLU A 182 -9.10 -18.14 -21.64
N ARG A 183 -8.85 -19.43 -21.35
CA ARG A 183 -9.19 -20.55 -22.23
C ARG A 183 -10.69 -20.64 -22.46
N MET A 184 -11.49 -20.53 -21.39
CA MET A 184 -12.95 -20.57 -21.48
C MET A 184 -13.47 -19.47 -22.40
N ARG A 185 -13.06 -18.21 -22.19
CA ARG A 185 -13.49 -17.07 -23.03
C ARG A 185 -13.21 -17.31 -24.51
N LEU A 186 -12.00 -17.78 -24.84
CA LEU A 186 -11.62 -18.06 -26.23
C LEU A 186 -12.45 -19.18 -26.85
N LEU A 187 -12.72 -20.26 -26.10
CA LEU A 187 -13.51 -21.37 -26.62
C LEU A 187 -15.01 -21.05 -26.71
N VAL A 188 -15.53 -20.23 -25.80
CA VAL A 188 -16.92 -19.74 -25.85
C VAL A 188 -17.12 -18.85 -27.07
N ASP A 189 -16.20 -17.93 -27.34
CA ASP A 189 -16.25 -17.07 -28.53
C ASP A 189 -16.19 -17.88 -29.84
N GLN A 190 -15.48 -19.01 -29.85
CA GLN A 190 -15.43 -19.93 -31.00
C GLN A 190 -16.64 -20.85 -31.13
N ALA A 191 -17.19 -21.33 -30.01
CA ALA A 191 -18.21 -22.37 -29.99
C ALA A 191 -19.65 -21.83 -29.88
N THR A 192 -19.82 -20.56 -29.54
CA THR A 192 -21.13 -19.93 -29.32
C THR A 192 -21.21 -18.59 -30.06
N ASP A 193 -22.42 -18.06 -30.17
CA ASP A 193 -22.72 -16.77 -30.79
C ASP A 193 -22.88 -15.63 -29.76
N LEU A 194 -22.49 -15.87 -28.50
CA LEU A 194 -22.61 -14.92 -27.40
C LEU A 194 -21.60 -13.78 -27.54
N LYS A 195 -21.97 -12.56 -27.14
CA LYS A 195 -21.10 -11.37 -27.24
C LYS A 195 -21.16 -10.50 -25.99
N GLY A 196 -20.04 -9.81 -25.74
CA GLY A 196 -19.94 -8.83 -24.65
C GLY A 196 -20.28 -9.42 -23.29
N SER A 197 -21.15 -8.76 -22.53
CA SER A 197 -21.55 -9.17 -21.17
C SER A 197 -22.30 -10.51 -21.12
N GLU A 198 -22.87 -10.98 -22.22
CA GLU A 198 -23.56 -12.28 -22.27
C GLU A 198 -22.56 -13.44 -22.12
N VAL A 199 -21.32 -13.26 -22.58
CA VAL A 199 -20.23 -14.24 -22.41
C VAL A 199 -19.90 -14.41 -20.93
N ASP A 200 -19.79 -13.31 -20.18
CA ASP A 200 -19.47 -13.35 -18.75
C ASP A 200 -20.55 -14.10 -17.97
N GLN A 201 -21.82 -13.78 -18.22
CA GLN A 201 -22.96 -14.46 -17.60
C GLN A 201 -23.01 -15.95 -17.93
N PHE A 202 -22.62 -16.31 -19.16
CA PHE A 202 -22.59 -17.70 -19.58
C PHE A 202 -21.43 -18.49 -18.94
N ILE A 203 -20.26 -17.88 -18.81
CA ILE A 203 -19.12 -18.49 -18.11
C ILE A 203 -19.50 -18.73 -16.64
N ASP A 204 -20.09 -17.74 -15.97
CA ASP A 204 -20.59 -17.87 -14.60
C ASP A 204 -21.68 -18.95 -14.47
N PHE A 205 -22.50 -19.14 -15.50
CA PHE A 205 -23.52 -20.19 -15.55
C PHE A 205 -22.93 -21.61 -15.74
N CYS A 206 -21.81 -21.73 -16.46
CA CYS A 206 -21.18 -23.02 -16.70
C CYS A 206 -20.62 -23.63 -15.41
N ASP A 207 -20.03 -22.80 -14.54
CA ASP A 207 -19.50 -23.20 -13.23
C ASP A 207 -18.60 -24.44 -13.34
N PHE A 208 -17.69 -24.44 -14.31
CA PHE A 208 -16.70 -25.51 -14.46
C PHE A 208 -15.54 -25.28 -13.50
N ALA A 209 -15.05 -26.35 -12.87
CA ALA A 209 -13.87 -26.26 -12.03
C ALA A 209 -12.64 -25.89 -12.89
N ASP A 210 -11.78 -25.01 -12.36
CA ASP A 210 -10.60 -24.53 -13.08
C ASP A 210 -9.71 -25.67 -13.58
N ASP A 211 -9.48 -26.69 -12.74
CA ASP A 211 -8.65 -27.84 -13.11
C ASP A 211 -9.27 -28.68 -14.25
N ASP A 212 -10.60 -28.84 -14.28
CA ASP A 212 -11.29 -29.54 -15.37
C ASP A 212 -11.12 -28.77 -16.69
N VAL A 213 -11.25 -27.45 -16.64
CA VAL A 213 -11.06 -26.57 -17.80
C VAL A 213 -9.60 -26.61 -18.30
N LEU A 214 -8.63 -26.72 -17.40
CA LEU A 214 -7.21 -26.78 -17.76
C LEU A 214 -6.81 -28.15 -18.33
N GLN A 215 -7.33 -29.24 -17.79
CA GLN A 215 -6.94 -30.61 -18.16
C GLN A 215 -7.76 -31.19 -19.32
N ALA A 216 -8.99 -30.73 -19.53
CA ALA A 216 -9.85 -31.25 -20.59
C ALA A 216 -9.23 -31.09 -21.98
N THR A 217 -9.56 -32.02 -22.88
CA THR A 217 -9.24 -31.87 -24.29
C THR A 217 -10.07 -30.75 -24.91
N ASP A 218 -9.56 -30.12 -25.96
CA ASP A 218 -10.26 -29.03 -26.65
C ASP A 218 -11.64 -29.49 -27.15
N TYR A 219 -11.71 -30.72 -27.67
CA TYR A 219 -12.94 -31.34 -28.14
C TYR A 219 -13.97 -31.53 -27.02
N ASP A 220 -13.55 -32.12 -25.89
CA ASP A 220 -14.46 -32.37 -24.77
C ASP A 220 -15.00 -31.09 -24.16
N LEU A 221 -14.13 -30.09 -24.02
CA LEU A 221 -14.49 -28.79 -23.47
C LEU A 221 -15.46 -28.05 -24.40
N ILE A 222 -15.23 -28.04 -25.72
CA ILE A 222 -16.17 -27.47 -26.70
C ILE A 222 -17.54 -28.17 -26.63
N ARG A 223 -17.57 -29.51 -26.55
CA ARG A 223 -18.82 -30.27 -26.43
C ARG A 223 -19.58 -29.91 -25.14
N ALA A 224 -18.87 -29.79 -24.03
CA ALA A 224 -19.44 -29.39 -22.74
C ALA A 224 -20.02 -27.96 -22.81
N ILE A 225 -19.28 -27.02 -23.40
CA ILE A 225 -19.71 -25.63 -23.64
C ILE A 225 -20.99 -25.60 -24.48
N GLN A 226 -21.03 -26.31 -25.62
CA GLN A 226 -22.23 -26.34 -26.48
C GLN A 226 -23.46 -26.92 -25.76
N THR A 227 -23.25 -27.93 -24.92
CA THR A 227 -24.32 -28.51 -24.10
C THR A 227 -24.87 -27.50 -23.10
N ARG A 228 -23.97 -26.81 -22.38
CA ARG A 228 -24.37 -25.75 -21.43
C ARG A 228 -25.00 -24.56 -22.14
N HIS A 229 -24.54 -24.20 -23.34
CA HIS A 229 -25.09 -23.09 -24.12
C HIS A 229 -26.56 -23.32 -24.48
N LYS A 230 -26.93 -24.55 -24.89
CA LYS A 230 -28.34 -24.92 -25.11
C LYS A 230 -29.18 -24.75 -23.85
N LEU A 231 -28.64 -25.13 -22.69
CA LEU A 231 -29.32 -24.97 -21.40
C LEU A 231 -29.48 -23.49 -21.01
N PHE A 232 -28.43 -22.69 -21.19
CA PHE A 232 -28.44 -21.25 -20.95
C PHE A 232 -29.51 -20.54 -21.78
N ARG A 233 -29.56 -20.81 -23.09
CA ARG A 233 -30.60 -20.28 -24.00
C ARG A 233 -32.02 -20.74 -23.64
N SER A 234 -32.17 -21.91 -23.04
CA SER A 234 -33.48 -22.44 -22.61
C SER A 234 -34.06 -21.77 -21.35
N GLY A 235 -33.33 -20.84 -20.71
CA GLY A 235 -33.79 -20.10 -19.54
C GLY A 235 -33.84 -20.92 -18.23
N ARG A 236 -33.35 -22.17 -18.23
CA ARG A 236 -33.20 -22.95 -17.00
C ARG A 236 -32.03 -22.38 -16.21
N ARG A 237 -32.33 -21.69 -15.10
CA ARG A 237 -31.32 -21.16 -14.18
C ARG A 237 -30.44 -22.30 -13.68
N SER A 238 -29.12 -22.10 -13.64
CA SER A 238 -28.20 -23.06 -13.03
C SER A 238 -28.66 -23.26 -11.59
N LEU A 239 -29.15 -24.46 -11.26
CA LEU A 239 -29.49 -24.80 -9.88
C LEU A 239 -28.16 -24.79 -9.11
N ARG A 240 -27.88 -23.71 -8.37
CA ARG A 240 -26.97 -23.81 -7.24
C ARG A 240 -27.64 -24.75 -6.27
N LEU A 241 -27.22 -26.01 -6.25
CA LEU A 241 -27.35 -26.81 -5.04
C LEU A 241 -26.35 -26.18 -4.07
N SER A 242 -26.83 -25.26 -3.23
CA SER A 242 -26.08 -24.92 -2.03
C SER A 242 -25.82 -26.23 -1.27
N PRO A 243 -24.60 -26.48 -0.76
CA PRO A 243 -24.40 -27.57 0.17
C PRO A 243 -25.35 -27.36 1.36
N ASP A 244 -26.04 -28.42 1.74
CA ASP A 244 -27.00 -28.45 2.85
C ASP A 244 -26.29 -27.93 4.12
N PRO A 245 -26.84 -26.93 4.84
CA PRO A 245 -26.23 -26.40 6.07
C PRO A 245 -26.11 -27.43 7.20
N GLU A 246 -26.60 -28.67 7.06
CA GLU A 246 -26.54 -29.72 8.08
C GLU A 246 -25.44 -30.77 7.87
N GLN A 247 -24.21 -30.35 7.57
CA GLN A 247 -23.05 -31.20 7.90
C GLN A 247 -22.01 -30.39 8.65
N LYS A 248 -22.18 -30.36 9.98
CA LYS A 248 -21.18 -29.95 10.97
C LYS A 248 -20.84 -31.13 11.85
#